data_AF-A0A2R6DH99-F1
#
_entry.id   AF-A0A2R6DH99-F1
#
_cell.length_a   1.000
_cell.length_b   1.000
_cell.length_c   1.000
_cell.angle_alpha   90.00
_cell.angle_beta   90.00
_cell.angle_gamma   90.00
#
_symmetry.space_group_name_H-M   'P 1'
#
loop_
_entity.id
_entity.type
_entity.pdbx_description
1 polymer ?
#
loop_
_entity_poly.entity_id
_entity_poly.type
_entity_poly.pdbx_seq_one_letter_code
_entity_poly.pdbx_strand_id
1 'polypeptide(L)'
;MAGLLTARVLADGFEEVTVIERDSPSDEPGVRRGVPQGRHVHLLKETGRATLEDLLPGYGEELLSAGGLMIDMLSDFVAYQKGSVLVPGPTRIPAYFATRPLFERIVAGEIPSHAVYEDETAYAFLDVNPLAPGHTLVIPKEPYERLDKVPPSVAGDLFAAIAELAPAIEAAVAAPGGLIAAHNGAAAGQEVPHLHWHIVPRFEDDGAGAIHALFDGVEMDDEELAATAAEIREHQ
;
A
#
# COMPACT_ATOMS: atom_id res chain seq x y z
N MET A 1 7.62 -22.30 8.92
CA MET A 1 8.26 -21.59 10.04
C MET A 1 8.88 -22.55 11.05
N ALA A 2 8.12 -23.21 11.94
CA ALA A 2 8.72 -24.01 13.03
C ALA A 2 9.79 -25.03 12.56
N GLY A 3 9.50 -25.85 11.55
CA GLY A 3 10.47 -26.83 11.02
C GLY A 3 11.75 -26.21 10.46
N LEU A 4 11.66 -25.08 9.73
CA LEU A 4 12.83 -24.38 9.19
C LEU A 4 13.68 -23.75 10.30
N LEU A 5 13.05 -23.18 11.33
CA LEU A 5 13.76 -22.63 12.49
C LEU A 5 14.45 -23.73 13.31
N THR A 6 13.77 -24.87 13.50
CA THR A 6 14.38 -26.05 14.11
C THR A 6 15.59 -26.52 13.30
N ALA A 7 15.45 -26.63 11.98
CA ALA A 7 16.56 -27.03 11.11
C ALA A 7 17.74 -26.06 11.19
N ARG A 8 17.47 -24.74 11.19
CA ARG A 8 18.49 -23.71 11.36
C ARG A 8 19.26 -23.87 12.66
N VAL A 9 18.59 -24.13 13.78
CA VAL A 9 19.24 -24.36 15.08
C VAL A 9 20.04 -25.66 15.07
N LEU A 10 19.52 -26.74 14.48
CA LEU A 10 20.24 -28.02 14.38
C LEU A 10 21.50 -27.89 13.52
N ALA A 11 21.51 -27.03 12.51
CA ALA A 11 22.66 -26.85 11.61
C ALA A 11 23.93 -26.37 12.34
N ASP A 12 23.83 -25.82 13.56
CA ASP A 12 25.00 -25.46 14.37
C ASP A 12 25.75 -26.69 14.92
N GLY A 13 25.08 -27.84 15.01
CA GLY A 13 25.62 -29.05 15.66
C GLY A 13 25.68 -30.30 14.78
N PHE A 14 25.11 -30.25 13.57
CA PHE A 14 25.07 -31.38 12.64
C PHE A 14 25.66 -30.97 11.29
N GLU A 15 26.44 -31.87 10.68
CA GLU A 15 27.05 -31.65 9.37
C GLU A 15 26.01 -31.50 8.25
N GLU A 16 24.89 -32.23 8.36
CA GLU A 16 23.78 -32.16 7.43
C GLU A 16 22.45 -32.21 8.18
N VAL A 17 21.51 -31.34 7.78
CA VAL A 17 20.14 -31.32 8.27
C VAL A 17 19.20 -31.34 7.06
N THR A 18 18.46 -32.44 6.89
CA THR A 18 17.48 -32.58 5.80
C THR A 18 16.09 -32.15 6.26
N VAL A 19 15.50 -31.17 5.59
CA VAL A 19 14.10 -30.77 5.81
C VAL A 19 13.21 -31.52 4.81
N ILE A 20 12.23 -32.25 5.32
CA ILE A 20 11.23 -32.95 4.50
C ILE A 20 9.92 -32.17 4.58
N GLU A 21 9.56 -31.49 3.50
CA GLU A 21 8.28 -30.81 3.34
C GLU A 21 7.39 -31.63 2.40
N ARG A 22 6.09 -31.70 2.72
CA ARG A 22 5.11 -32.44 1.91
C ARG A 22 4.76 -31.68 0.64
N ASP A 23 4.68 -30.36 0.76
CA ASP A 23 4.30 -29.46 -0.32
C ASP A 23 5.54 -28.89 -1.01
N SER A 24 5.45 -28.56 -2.30
CA SER A 24 6.51 -27.82 -2.97
C SER A 24 6.50 -26.36 -2.49
N PRO A 25 7.65 -25.77 -2.11
CA PRO A 25 7.72 -24.34 -1.88
C PRO A 25 7.38 -23.61 -3.20
N SER A 26 6.65 -22.51 -3.07
CA SER A 26 6.40 -21.58 -4.17
C SER A 26 7.21 -20.32 -3.90
N ASP A 27 7.77 -19.74 -4.95
CA ASP A 27 8.39 -18.42 -4.90
C ASP A 27 7.34 -17.30 -4.96
N GLU A 28 6.07 -17.65 -5.23
CA GLU A 28 4.97 -16.70 -5.22
C GLU A 28 4.31 -16.58 -3.83
N PRO A 29 3.93 -15.36 -3.41
CA PRO A 29 3.19 -15.15 -2.17
C PRO A 29 1.83 -15.85 -2.25
N GLY A 30 1.49 -16.67 -1.25
CA GLY A 30 0.19 -17.34 -1.26
C GLY A 30 -0.15 -18.10 0.02
N VAL A 31 -1.44 -18.39 0.16
CA VAL A 31 -1.95 -19.18 1.29
C VAL A 31 -1.58 -20.64 1.09
N ARG A 32 -0.79 -21.19 2.02
CA ARG A 32 -0.44 -22.60 1.98
C ARG A 32 -1.60 -23.49 2.41
N ARG A 33 -1.77 -24.61 1.71
CA ARG A 33 -2.76 -25.62 2.06
C ARG A 33 -2.50 -26.15 3.47
N GLY A 34 -3.56 -26.43 4.23
CA GLY A 34 -3.43 -27.04 5.56
C GLY A 34 -2.90 -26.10 6.65
N VAL A 35 -2.83 -24.78 6.41
CA VAL A 35 -2.53 -23.76 7.43
C VAL A 35 -3.82 -22.99 7.78
N PRO A 36 -4.58 -23.41 8.81
CA PRO A 36 -5.93 -22.86 9.06
C PRO A 36 -5.96 -21.35 9.31
N GLN A 37 -4.88 -20.80 9.87
CA GLN A 37 -4.75 -19.38 10.17
C GLN A 37 -4.01 -18.61 9.07
N GLY A 38 -3.57 -19.26 7.99
CA GLY A 38 -2.71 -18.66 6.96
C GLY A 38 -3.30 -17.45 6.24
N ARG A 39 -4.63 -17.25 6.35
CA ARG A 39 -5.37 -16.12 5.77
C ARG A 39 -5.56 -14.95 6.73
N HIS A 40 -5.17 -15.09 7.99
CA HIS A 40 -5.28 -14.03 8.98
C HIS A 40 -4.08 -13.08 8.91
N VAL A 41 -4.26 -11.91 9.52
CA VAL A 41 -3.15 -10.96 9.71
C VAL A 41 -2.14 -11.56 10.68
N HIS A 42 -0.88 -11.67 10.25
CA HIS A 42 0.19 -12.23 11.08
C HIS A 42 1.15 -11.13 11.54
N LEU A 43 1.11 -10.88 12.85
CA LEU A 43 2.01 -9.98 13.55
C LEU A 43 3.21 -10.75 14.11
N LEU A 44 4.42 -10.27 13.83
CA LEU A 44 5.62 -10.68 14.53
C LEU A 44 6.00 -9.63 15.58
N LYS A 45 5.82 -10.00 16.87
CA LYS A 45 6.20 -9.14 18.01
C LYS A 45 7.72 -8.99 18.09
N GLU A 46 8.17 -7.89 18.69
CA GLU A 46 9.58 -7.51 18.78
C GLU A 46 10.53 -8.62 19.25
N THR A 47 10.19 -9.37 20.30
CA THR A 47 11.03 -10.50 20.75
C THR A 47 11.15 -11.59 19.67
N GLY A 48 10.04 -11.91 19.00
CA GLY A 48 10.05 -12.88 17.89
C GLY A 48 10.84 -12.36 16.70
N ARG A 49 10.72 -11.06 16.37
CA ARG A 49 11.53 -10.38 15.36
C ARG A 49 13.02 -10.51 15.66
N ALA A 50 13.44 -10.09 16.86
CA ALA A 50 14.84 -10.13 17.27
C ALA A 50 15.40 -11.56 17.22
N THR A 51 14.64 -12.55 17.71
CA THR A 51 15.05 -13.96 17.63
C THR A 51 15.17 -14.46 16.19
N LEU A 52 14.27 -14.06 15.29
CA LEU A 52 14.40 -14.44 13.87
C LEU A 52 15.60 -13.78 13.21
N GLU A 53 15.88 -12.52 13.51
CA GLU A 53 17.04 -11.80 13.00
C GLU A 53 18.35 -12.45 13.47
N ASP A 54 18.43 -12.87 14.74
CA ASP A 54 19.59 -13.58 15.29
C ASP A 54 19.81 -14.95 14.63
N LEU A 55 18.73 -15.69 14.38
CA LEU A 55 18.79 -17.01 13.75
C LEU A 55 19.03 -16.93 12.23
N LEU A 56 18.47 -15.92 11.58
CA LEU A 56 18.45 -15.71 10.13
C LEU A 56 18.79 -14.22 9.85
N PRO A 57 20.08 -13.85 9.87
CA PRO A 57 20.48 -12.47 9.60
C PRO A 57 19.99 -11.98 8.24
N GLY A 58 19.37 -10.80 8.20
CA GLY A 58 18.77 -10.22 7.00
C GLY A 58 17.28 -10.51 6.85
N TYR A 59 16.68 -11.34 7.72
CA TYR A 59 15.26 -11.71 7.65
C TYR A 59 14.34 -10.50 7.57
N GLY A 60 14.58 -9.45 8.35
CA GLY A 60 13.77 -8.23 8.30
C GLY A 60 13.80 -7.53 6.94
N GLU A 61 14.98 -7.36 6.36
CA GLU A 61 15.15 -6.71 5.05
C GLU A 61 14.55 -7.57 3.93
N GLU A 62 14.75 -8.88 3.97
CA GLU A 62 14.14 -9.83 3.03
C GLU A 62 12.61 -9.81 3.14
N LEU A 63 12.05 -9.77 4.35
CA LEU A 63 10.61 -9.69 4.56
C LEU A 63 10.01 -8.40 3.98
N LEU A 64 10.66 -7.26 4.21
CA LEU A 64 10.21 -5.97 3.67
C LEU A 64 10.30 -5.93 2.14
N SER A 65 11.43 -6.40 1.57
CA SER A 65 11.59 -6.47 0.11
C SER A 65 10.63 -7.45 -0.56
N ALA A 66 10.19 -8.49 0.16
CA ALA A 66 9.14 -9.41 -0.24
C ALA A 66 7.71 -8.87 0.01
N GLY A 67 7.52 -7.57 0.25
CA GLY A 67 6.21 -6.92 0.39
C GLY A 67 5.58 -7.04 1.79
N GLY A 68 6.35 -7.48 2.78
CA GLY A 68 5.97 -7.35 4.19
C GLY A 68 6.01 -5.90 4.65
N LEU A 69 5.29 -5.58 5.72
CA LEU A 69 5.17 -4.24 6.25
C LEU A 69 5.83 -4.12 7.62
N MET A 70 6.45 -2.99 7.90
CA MET A 70 6.75 -2.56 9.26
C MET A 70 5.67 -1.57 9.69
N ILE A 71 4.92 -1.91 10.73
CA ILE A 71 3.80 -1.13 11.24
C ILE A 71 4.08 -0.81 12.70
N ASP A 72 3.84 0.43 13.11
CA ASP A 72 3.81 0.80 14.50
C ASP A 72 2.46 0.42 15.13
N MET A 73 2.50 -0.46 16.13
CA MET A 73 1.30 -1.01 16.75
C MET A 73 0.45 0.01 17.52
N LEU A 74 0.99 1.19 17.83
CA LEU A 74 0.29 2.21 18.61
C LEU A 74 -0.14 3.40 17.75
N SER A 75 0.58 3.75 16.68
CA SER A 75 0.17 4.83 15.77
C SER A 75 -0.59 4.37 14.54
N ASP A 76 -0.24 3.22 13.99
CA ASP A 76 -0.73 2.80 12.67
C ASP A 76 -1.90 1.80 12.78
N PHE A 77 -2.18 1.31 13.99
CA PHE A 77 -3.26 0.37 14.27
C PHE A 77 -4.48 1.06 14.91
N VAL A 78 -5.56 1.21 14.16
CA VAL A 78 -6.82 1.77 14.67
C VAL A 78 -7.65 0.69 15.36
N ALA A 79 -7.61 0.66 16.70
CA ALA A 79 -8.40 -0.27 17.50
C ALA A 79 -9.77 0.33 17.88
N TYR A 80 -10.85 -0.22 17.31
CA TYR A 80 -12.21 0.07 17.75
C TYR A 80 -12.59 -0.81 18.94
N GLN A 81 -12.91 -0.19 20.08
CA GLN A 81 -13.44 -0.88 21.25
C GLN A 81 -14.75 -0.25 21.72
N LYS A 82 -15.85 -1.02 21.62
CA LYS A 82 -17.19 -0.62 22.10
C LYS A 82 -17.66 0.76 21.58
N GLY A 83 -17.33 1.08 20.33
CA GLY A 83 -17.71 2.37 19.71
C GLY A 83 -16.74 3.52 19.96
N SER A 84 -15.66 3.29 20.72
CA SER A 84 -14.56 4.25 20.89
C SER A 84 -13.32 3.82 20.12
N VAL A 85 -12.54 4.79 19.67
CA VAL A 85 -11.21 4.56 19.06
C VAL A 85 -10.16 4.72 20.15
N LEU A 86 -9.20 3.80 20.20
CA LEU A 86 -8.01 3.98 21.03
C LEU A 86 -7.12 5.05 20.42
N VAL A 87 -6.85 6.13 21.16
CA VAL A 87 -5.96 7.20 20.70
C VAL A 87 -4.52 6.70 20.70
N PRO A 88 -3.73 6.96 19.64
CA PRO A 88 -2.31 6.63 19.61
C PRO A 88 -1.54 7.18 20.80
N GLY A 89 -0.69 6.35 21.40
CA GLY A 89 0.26 6.76 22.43
C GLY A 89 1.57 7.30 21.83
N PRO A 90 2.41 8.01 22.61
CA PRO A 90 3.69 8.53 22.13
C PRO A 90 4.77 7.45 21.96
N THR A 91 4.54 6.25 22.50
CA THR A 91 5.47 5.14 22.43
C THR A 91 5.36 4.45 21.09
N ARG A 92 6.50 4.20 20.44
CA ARG A 92 6.55 3.37 19.24
C ARG A 92 6.76 1.90 19.60
N ILE A 93 5.97 1.03 18.98
CA ILE A 93 6.10 -0.42 19.09
C ILE A 93 6.10 -0.98 17.67
N PRO A 94 7.27 -1.02 16.99
CA PRO A 94 7.35 -1.56 15.66
C PRO A 94 7.07 -3.07 15.66
N ALA A 95 6.40 -3.53 14.62
CA ALA A 95 6.19 -4.94 14.38
C ALA A 95 6.23 -5.24 12.88
N TYR A 96 6.75 -6.41 12.53
CA TYR A 96 6.66 -6.90 11.15
C TYR A 96 5.34 -7.59 10.91
N PHE A 97 4.77 -7.31 9.75
CA PHE A 97 3.59 -7.95 9.21
C PHE A 97 3.99 -8.65 7.91
N ALA A 98 3.78 -9.97 7.88
CA ALA A 98 4.01 -10.77 6.68
C ALA A 98 2.76 -10.83 5.77
N THR A 99 1.74 -10.02 6.08
CA THR A 99 0.51 -9.91 5.30
C THR A 99 0.66 -8.76 4.31
N ARG A 100 0.40 -9.04 3.03
CA ARG A 100 0.45 -8.03 1.96
C ARG A 100 -0.57 -6.90 2.18
N PRO A 101 -0.27 -5.67 1.71
CA PRO A 101 -1.21 -4.56 1.62
C PRO A 101 -2.59 -4.94 1.09
N LEU A 102 -3.60 -4.17 1.53
CA LEU A 102 -5.01 -4.42 1.20
C LEU A 102 -5.27 -4.54 -0.31
N PHE A 103 -4.69 -3.65 -1.11
CA PHE A 103 -4.95 -3.57 -2.55
C PHE A 103 -4.37 -4.76 -3.32
N GLU A 104 -3.23 -5.31 -2.90
CA GLU A 104 -2.72 -6.55 -3.47
C GLU A 104 -3.71 -7.72 -3.29
N ARG A 105 -4.39 -7.77 -2.14
CA ARG A 105 -5.41 -8.79 -1.87
C ARG A 105 -6.70 -8.57 -2.67
N ILE A 106 -7.00 -7.32 -3.03
CA ILE A 106 -8.09 -7.00 -3.97
C ILE A 106 -7.72 -7.46 -5.38
N VAL A 107 -6.51 -7.12 -5.85
CA VAL A 107 -6.00 -7.54 -7.16
C VAL A 107 -5.94 -9.07 -7.28
N ALA A 108 -5.55 -9.76 -6.21
CA ALA A 108 -5.53 -11.23 -6.15
C ALA A 108 -6.93 -11.88 -6.03
N GLY A 109 -8.01 -11.09 -5.95
CA GLY A 109 -9.38 -11.58 -5.80
C GLY A 109 -9.68 -12.23 -4.45
N GLU A 110 -8.82 -12.02 -3.44
CA GLU A 110 -9.04 -12.56 -2.09
C GLU A 110 -10.05 -11.75 -1.29
N ILE A 111 -10.18 -10.46 -1.61
CA ILE A 111 -11.12 -9.52 -1.02
C ILE A 111 -12.01 -8.99 -2.14
N PRO A 112 -13.35 -9.02 -1.98
CA PRO A 112 -14.26 -8.51 -2.99
C PRO A 112 -14.14 -6.99 -3.13
N SER A 113 -14.30 -6.51 -4.36
CA SER A 113 -14.37 -5.08 -4.70
C SER A 113 -15.49 -4.85 -5.72
N HIS A 114 -15.91 -3.59 -5.89
CA HIS A 114 -16.76 -3.18 -7.00
C HIS A 114 -15.88 -2.71 -8.15
N ALA A 115 -15.29 -3.67 -8.88
CA ALA A 115 -14.41 -3.41 -10.01
C ALA A 115 -15.16 -2.73 -11.17
N VAL A 116 -14.50 -1.75 -11.79
CA VAL A 116 -15.01 -1.02 -12.96
C VAL A 116 -14.08 -1.13 -14.17
N TYR A 117 -12.82 -1.52 -13.95
CA TYR A 117 -11.82 -1.69 -14.99
C TYR A 117 -10.72 -2.66 -14.56
N GLU A 118 -10.21 -3.44 -15.51
CA GLU A 118 -9.05 -4.30 -15.31
C GLU A 118 -8.37 -4.56 -16.65
N ASP A 119 -7.05 -4.35 -16.70
CA ASP A 119 -6.19 -4.78 -17.81
C ASP A 119 -4.95 -5.51 -17.28
N GLU A 120 -3.91 -5.66 -18.11
CA GLU A 120 -2.66 -6.34 -17.72
C GLU A 120 -1.86 -5.57 -16.66
N THR A 121 -2.00 -4.25 -16.59
CA THR A 121 -1.17 -3.33 -15.78
C THR A 121 -1.93 -2.68 -14.63
N ALA A 122 -3.21 -2.40 -14.81
CA ALA A 122 -4.02 -1.57 -13.95
C ALA A 122 -5.31 -2.27 -13.51
N TYR A 123 -5.80 -1.84 -12.36
CA TYR A 123 -7.07 -2.29 -11.80
C TYR A 123 -7.80 -1.08 -11.20
N ALA A 124 -9.11 -0.98 -11.44
CA ALA A 124 -9.90 0.11 -10.87
C ALA A 124 -11.19 -0.38 -10.22
N PHE A 125 -11.52 0.19 -9.07
CA PHE A 125 -12.66 -0.21 -8.24
C PHE A 125 -13.17 0.96 -7.39
N LEU A 126 -14.44 0.89 -6.98
CA LEU A 126 -15.03 1.92 -6.11
C LEU A 126 -14.39 1.91 -4.72
N ASP A 127 -14.14 3.10 -4.19
CA ASP A 127 -13.72 3.28 -2.80
C ASP A 127 -14.88 2.90 -1.86
N VAL A 128 -14.58 2.14 -0.81
CA VAL A 128 -15.55 1.72 0.21
C VAL A 128 -15.91 2.87 1.18
N ASN A 129 -15.04 3.87 1.30
CA ASN A 129 -15.27 5.11 2.02
C ASN A 129 -15.35 6.29 1.03
N PRO A 130 -16.38 6.34 0.17
CA PRO A 130 -16.42 7.30 -0.93
C PRO A 130 -16.53 8.74 -0.43
N LEU A 131 -15.74 9.65 -1.03
CA LEU A 131 -15.88 11.09 -0.81
C LEU A 131 -17.07 11.67 -1.57
N ALA A 132 -17.43 11.05 -2.70
CA ALA A 132 -18.55 11.40 -3.54
C ALA A 132 -19.08 10.16 -4.27
N PRO A 133 -20.33 10.16 -4.77
CA PRO A 133 -20.82 9.11 -5.66
C PRO A 133 -19.86 8.88 -6.84
N GLY A 134 -19.48 7.62 -7.08
CA GLY A 134 -18.54 7.26 -8.14
C GLY A 134 -17.05 7.41 -7.78
N HIS A 135 -16.71 7.75 -6.53
CA HIS A 135 -15.32 7.76 -6.06
C HIS A 135 -14.64 6.42 -6.37
N THR A 136 -13.64 6.45 -7.27
CA THR A 136 -12.96 5.28 -7.82
C THR A 136 -11.47 5.39 -7.58
N LEU A 137 -10.84 4.27 -7.24
CA LEU A 137 -9.39 4.14 -7.12
C LEU A 137 -8.86 3.44 -8.38
N VAL A 138 -7.81 3.98 -8.98
CA VAL A 138 -7.02 3.31 -10.05
C VAL A 138 -5.65 2.97 -9.48
N ILE A 139 -5.25 1.70 -9.56
CA ILE A 139 -4.00 1.18 -9.02
C ILE A 139 -3.21 0.40 -10.06
N PRO A 140 -1.87 0.35 -9.98
CA PRO A 140 -1.10 -0.69 -10.65
C PRO A 140 -1.42 -2.05 -10.01
N LYS A 141 -1.40 -3.11 -10.81
CA LYS A 141 -1.47 -4.49 -10.29
C LYS A 141 -0.21 -4.86 -9.50
N GLU A 142 0.94 -4.39 -9.97
CA GLU A 142 2.21 -4.51 -9.26
C GLU A 142 2.29 -3.56 -8.05
N PRO A 143 2.93 -3.97 -6.94
CA PRO A 143 2.85 -3.27 -5.65
C PRO A 143 3.86 -2.12 -5.54
N TYR A 144 3.69 -1.09 -6.38
CA TYR A 144 4.48 0.14 -6.23
C TYR A 144 3.92 0.99 -5.10
N GLU A 145 4.72 1.28 -4.07
CA GLU A 145 4.28 2.16 -2.97
C GLU A 145 4.10 3.61 -3.43
N ARG A 146 5.04 4.10 -4.26
CA ARG A 146 5.16 5.51 -4.66
C ARG A 146 5.38 5.65 -6.15
N LEU A 147 5.03 6.82 -6.68
CA LEU A 147 5.18 7.13 -8.11
C LEU A 147 6.64 7.05 -8.57
N ASP A 148 7.62 7.43 -7.74
CA ASP A 148 9.06 7.37 -8.08
C ASP A 148 9.60 5.95 -8.25
N LYS A 149 8.82 4.92 -7.88
CA LYS A 149 9.17 3.51 -8.07
C LYS A 149 8.53 2.89 -9.31
N VAL A 150 7.61 3.59 -9.97
CA VAL A 150 6.85 3.07 -11.10
C VAL A 150 7.68 3.22 -12.39
N PRO A 151 7.86 2.15 -13.18
CA PRO A 151 8.48 2.25 -14.50
C PRO A 151 7.69 3.21 -15.42
N PRO A 152 8.37 4.00 -16.27
CA PRO A 152 7.69 4.98 -17.14
C PRO A 152 6.60 4.39 -18.04
N SER A 153 6.74 3.14 -18.51
CA SER A 153 5.72 2.46 -19.30
C SER A 153 4.45 2.22 -18.48
N VAL A 154 4.60 1.67 -17.27
CA VAL A 154 3.48 1.40 -16.36
C VAL A 154 2.81 2.71 -15.94
N ALA A 155 3.57 3.77 -15.69
CA ALA A 155 3.01 5.08 -15.41
C ALA A 155 2.16 5.61 -16.59
N GLY A 156 2.62 5.41 -17.83
CA GLY A 156 1.87 5.75 -19.04
C GLY A 156 0.56 4.98 -19.14
N ASP A 157 0.59 3.67 -18.92
CA ASP A 157 -0.59 2.80 -18.98
C ASP A 157 -1.63 3.17 -17.90
N LEU A 158 -1.17 3.47 -16.68
CA LEU A 158 -2.03 3.95 -15.60
C LEU A 158 -2.73 5.26 -15.94
N PHE A 159 -2.00 6.24 -16.49
CA PHE A 159 -2.61 7.50 -16.90
C PHE A 159 -3.53 7.34 -18.12
N ALA A 160 -3.28 6.38 -19.01
CA ALA A 160 -4.21 6.04 -20.08
C ALA A 160 -5.53 5.48 -19.52
N ALA A 161 -5.47 4.57 -18.54
CA ALA A 161 -6.65 4.06 -17.85
C ALA A 161 -7.42 5.18 -17.13
N ILE A 162 -6.73 6.08 -16.42
CA ILE A 162 -7.36 7.24 -15.76
C ILE A 162 -8.06 8.15 -16.78
N ALA A 163 -7.41 8.42 -17.92
CA ALA A 163 -7.98 9.25 -18.98
C ALA A 163 -9.22 8.62 -19.63
N GLU A 164 -9.29 7.29 -19.73
CA GLU A 164 -10.47 6.56 -20.18
C GLU A 164 -11.60 6.59 -19.13
N LEU A 165 -11.25 6.34 -17.87
CA LEU A 165 -12.23 6.13 -16.80
C LEU A 165 -12.85 7.42 -16.27
N ALA A 166 -12.09 8.50 -16.15
CA ALA A 166 -12.59 9.77 -15.62
C ALA A 166 -13.92 10.24 -16.28
N PRO A 167 -14.02 10.39 -17.61
CA PRO A 167 -15.27 10.80 -18.25
C PRO A 167 -16.38 9.76 -18.13
N ALA A 168 -16.04 8.46 -18.12
CA ALA A 168 -17.02 7.39 -17.97
C ALA A 168 -17.65 7.40 -16.57
N ILE A 169 -16.84 7.61 -15.53
CA ILE A 169 -17.27 7.72 -14.14
C ILE A 169 -18.13 8.98 -13.96
N GLU A 170 -17.66 10.14 -14.43
CA GLU A 170 -18.41 11.40 -14.37
C GLU A 170 -19.79 11.26 -15.03
N ALA A 171 -19.86 10.66 -16.23
CA ALA A 171 -21.11 10.42 -16.92
C ALA A 171 -22.04 9.46 -16.16
N ALA A 172 -21.49 8.41 -15.54
CA ALA A 172 -22.27 7.41 -14.80
C ALA A 172 -23.00 7.99 -13.57
N VAL A 173 -22.44 9.05 -12.96
CA VAL A 173 -23.03 9.71 -11.78
C VAL A 173 -23.55 11.13 -12.08
N ALA A 174 -23.55 11.53 -13.35
CA ALA A 174 -23.94 12.87 -13.81
C ALA A 174 -23.17 14.01 -13.11
N ALA A 175 -21.87 13.81 -12.88
CA ALA A 175 -21.01 14.85 -12.31
C ALA A 175 -20.56 15.85 -13.39
N PRO A 176 -20.56 17.17 -13.12
CA PRO A 176 -20.04 18.20 -14.03
C PRO A 176 -18.51 18.19 -14.20
N GLY A 177 -17.78 17.44 -13.38
CA GLY A 177 -16.33 17.27 -13.46
C GLY A 177 -15.79 16.43 -12.31
N GLY A 178 -14.47 16.37 -12.16
CA GLY A 178 -13.78 15.48 -11.23
C GLY A 178 -12.49 16.06 -10.66
N LEU A 179 -12.08 15.54 -9.50
CA LEU A 179 -10.73 15.68 -8.96
C LEU A 179 -9.97 14.37 -9.22
N ILE A 180 -8.81 14.48 -9.87
CA ILE A 180 -7.86 13.37 -10.04
C ILE A 180 -6.67 13.66 -9.14
N ALA A 181 -6.45 12.84 -8.13
CA ALA A 181 -5.42 13.08 -7.12
C ALA A 181 -4.79 11.76 -6.65
N ALA A 182 -3.53 11.82 -6.22
CA ALA A 182 -2.86 10.71 -5.56
C ALA A 182 -2.03 11.24 -4.39
N HIS A 183 -2.04 10.52 -3.28
CA HIS A 183 -1.10 10.77 -2.18
C HIS A 183 0.20 9.99 -2.47
N ASN A 184 1.34 10.68 -2.48
CA ASN A 184 2.64 10.06 -2.76
C ASN A 184 3.51 10.01 -1.49
N GLY A 185 3.26 9.00 -0.67
CA GLY A 185 3.88 8.74 0.63
C GLY A 185 3.01 9.09 1.83
N ALA A 186 3.33 8.45 2.96
CA ALA A 186 2.62 8.64 4.22
C ALA A 186 2.56 10.12 4.68
N ALA A 187 3.66 10.89 4.51
CA ALA A 187 3.69 12.31 4.86
C ALA A 187 2.72 13.17 4.03
N ALA A 188 2.33 12.70 2.85
CA ALA A 188 1.34 13.35 2.01
C ALA A 188 -0.10 12.90 2.32
N GLY A 189 -0.31 11.98 3.28
CA GLY A 189 -1.61 11.41 3.63
C GLY A 189 -1.90 10.03 3.01
N GLN A 190 -0.91 9.35 2.42
CA GLN A 190 -1.11 8.01 1.87
C GLN A 190 -1.25 6.98 3.00
N GLU A 191 -2.44 6.40 3.14
CA GLU A 191 -2.73 5.40 4.19
C GLU A 191 -2.41 3.96 3.75
N VAL A 192 -2.72 3.62 2.49
CA VAL A 192 -2.40 2.30 1.93
C VAL A 192 -1.08 2.40 1.16
N PRO A 193 -0.04 1.62 1.52
CA PRO A 193 1.29 1.66 0.89
C PRO A 193 1.32 0.93 -0.46
N HIS A 194 0.37 1.30 -1.33
CA HIS A 194 0.20 0.86 -2.71
C HIS A 194 -0.33 2.08 -3.45
N LEU A 195 0.35 2.53 -4.49
CA LEU A 195 0.02 3.74 -5.24
C LEU A 195 -1.41 3.67 -5.78
N HIS A 196 -2.19 4.71 -5.54
CA HIS A 196 -3.58 4.79 -6.01
C HIS A 196 -3.93 6.22 -6.40
N TRP A 197 -4.59 6.36 -7.55
CA TRP A 197 -5.22 7.60 -7.95
C TRP A 197 -6.69 7.56 -7.58
N HIS A 198 -7.13 8.58 -6.86
CA HIS A 198 -8.51 8.91 -6.65
C HIS A 198 -9.05 9.62 -7.88
N ILE A 199 -10.14 9.09 -8.44
CA ILE A 199 -11.04 9.81 -9.33
C ILE A 199 -12.28 10.14 -8.48
N VAL A 200 -12.41 11.40 -8.07
CA VAL A 200 -13.50 11.87 -7.21
C VAL A 200 -14.41 12.77 -8.03
N PRO A 201 -15.59 12.29 -8.47
CA PRO A 201 -16.57 13.13 -9.13
C PRO A 201 -16.98 14.30 -8.23
N ARG A 202 -17.14 15.49 -8.81
CA ARG A 202 -17.42 16.74 -8.10
C ARG A 202 -18.83 17.21 -8.41
N PHE A 203 -19.51 17.76 -7.41
CA PHE A 203 -20.88 18.27 -7.54
C PHE A 203 -20.97 19.69 -7.00
N GLU A 204 -22.03 20.41 -7.38
CA GLU A 204 -22.36 21.68 -6.71
C GLU A 204 -22.59 21.43 -5.22
N ASP A 205 -22.02 22.28 -4.37
CA ASP A 205 -22.13 22.22 -2.90
C ASP A 205 -21.60 20.93 -2.23
N ASP A 206 -20.67 20.21 -2.86
CA ASP A 206 -20.02 19.02 -2.28
C ASP A 206 -19.04 19.32 -1.12
N GLY A 207 -18.91 20.59 -0.74
CA GLY A 207 -18.06 21.05 0.37
C GLY A 207 -16.57 21.04 0.08
N ALA A 208 -16.13 20.60 -1.10
CA ALA A 208 -14.73 20.59 -1.48
C ALA A 208 -14.38 21.83 -2.34
N GLY A 209 -13.16 22.35 -2.16
CA GLY A 209 -12.67 23.53 -2.90
C GLY A 209 -11.82 23.18 -4.13
N ALA A 210 -11.26 24.22 -4.74
CA ALA A 210 -10.11 24.06 -5.63
C ALA A 210 -8.90 23.56 -4.84
N ILE A 211 -7.89 22.99 -5.52
CA ILE A 211 -6.66 22.50 -4.87
C ILE A 211 -5.98 23.57 -3.99
N HIS A 212 -6.04 24.84 -4.40
CA HIS A 212 -5.49 25.97 -3.64
C HIS A 212 -6.19 26.20 -2.29
N ALA A 213 -7.44 25.77 -2.13
CA ALA A 213 -8.16 25.88 -0.87
C ALA A 213 -7.77 24.79 0.14
N LEU A 214 -6.95 23.81 -0.27
CA LEU A 214 -6.46 22.73 0.60
C LEU A 214 -5.21 23.14 1.39
N PHE A 215 -4.59 24.28 1.07
CA PHE A 215 -3.34 24.74 1.67
C PHE A 215 -3.42 26.23 2.03
N ASP A 216 -2.71 26.62 3.09
CA ASP A 216 -2.61 28.04 3.49
C ASP A 216 -1.77 28.89 2.51
N GLY A 217 -1.05 28.24 1.59
CA GLY A 217 -0.15 28.88 0.63
C GLY A 217 1.14 29.41 1.25
N VAL A 218 2.11 29.74 0.39
CA VAL A 218 3.35 30.43 0.77
C VAL A 218 3.62 31.50 -0.28
N GLU A 219 3.99 32.70 0.16
CA GLU A 219 4.44 33.77 -0.73
C GLU A 219 5.89 33.48 -1.15
N MET A 220 6.15 33.51 -2.46
CA MET A 220 7.48 33.39 -3.03
C MET A 220 7.66 34.47 -4.10
N ASP A 221 8.80 35.14 -4.10
CA ASP A 221 9.12 36.11 -5.16
C ASP A 221 9.66 35.43 -6.44
N ASP A 222 9.77 36.20 -7.52
CA ASP A 222 10.23 35.69 -8.81
C ASP A 222 11.66 35.14 -8.76
N GLU A 223 12.52 35.65 -7.87
CA GLU A 223 13.90 35.18 -7.71
C GLU A 223 13.92 33.81 -7.01
N GLU A 224 13.14 33.65 -5.93
CA GLU A 224 12.96 32.39 -5.21
C GLU A 224 12.33 31.30 -6.09
N LEU A 225 11.34 31.66 -6.91
CA LEU A 225 10.73 30.76 -7.89
C LEU A 225 11.74 30.32 -8.97
N ALA A 226 12.53 31.26 -9.50
CA ALA A 226 13.54 30.96 -10.51
C ALA A 226 14.67 30.07 -9.96
N ALA A 227 15.13 30.34 -8.73
CA ALA A 227 16.12 29.52 -8.05
C ALA A 227 15.59 28.10 -7.80
N THR A 228 14.37 27.96 -7.28
CA THR A 228 13.72 26.67 -7.06
C THR A 228 13.58 25.89 -8.38
N ALA A 229 13.20 26.56 -9.48
CA ALA A 229 13.09 25.93 -10.79
C ALA A 229 14.45 25.46 -11.34
N ALA A 230 15.54 26.18 -11.06
CA ALA A 230 16.88 25.74 -11.41
C ALA A 230 17.28 24.48 -10.63
N GLU A 231 17.10 24.49 -9.31
CA GLU A 231 17.39 23.34 -8.43
C GLU A 231 16.63 22.08 -8.88
N ILE A 232 15.34 22.19 -9.23
CA ILE A 232 14.56 21.06 -9.75
C ILE A 232 15.20 20.45 -11.00
N ARG A 233 15.68 21.29 -11.94
CA ARG A 233 16.31 20.80 -13.19
C ARG A 233 17.65 20.11 -12.93
N GLU A 234 18.37 20.48 -11.87
CA GLU A 234 19.62 19.81 -11.50
C GLU A 234 19.40 18.42 -10.92
N HIS A 235 18.20 18.13 -10.43
CA HIS A 235 17.82 16.84 -9.83
C HIS A 235 17.01 15.92 -10.77
N GLN A 236 16.91 16.27 -12.06
CA GLN A 236 16.30 15.43 -13.12
C GLN A 236 17.35 14.55 -13.81
#